data_AF-A0A6G4XGU2-F1
#
_entry.id   AF-A0A6G4XGU2-F1
#
_cell.length_a   1.000
_cell.length_b   1.000
_cell.length_c   1.000
_cell.angle_alpha   90.00
_cell.angle_beta   90.00
_cell.angle_gamma   90.00
#
_symmetry.space_group_name_H-M   'P 1'
#
loop_
_entity.id
_entity.type
_entity.pdbx_description
1 polymer ?
#
loop_
_entity_poly.entity_id
_entity_poly.type
_entity_poly.pdbx_seq_one_letter_code
_entity_poly.pdbx_strand_id
1 'polypeptide(L)' 'MTGPEHYLEAEELLDFASGFETGSLIATDAIARAQVHAALAHTAATALADAGAGEGMPMEDYKAWRAAAGVQSNGDAK' A
#
# COMPACT_ATOMS: atom_id res chain seq x y z
N MET A 1 6.07 10.08 2.36
CA MET A 1 5.31 9.01 1.71
C MET A 1 6.20 8.28 0.74
N THR A 2 6.67 7.12 1.19
CA THR A 2 7.26 6.07 0.37
C THR A 2 6.17 5.21 -0.27
N GLY A 3 6.53 4.27 -1.16
CA GLY A 3 5.57 3.32 -1.74
C GLY A 3 4.74 2.57 -0.69
N PRO A 4 5.37 1.94 0.33
CA PRO A 4 4.67 1.31 1.45
C PRO A 4 3.77 2.26 2.25
N GLU A 5 4.20 3.51 2.51
CA GLU A 5 3.37 4.51 3.21
C GLU A 5 2.13 4.89 2.38
N HIS A 6 2.26 4.99 1.05
CA HIS A 6 1.10 5.19 0.18
C HIS A 6 0.15 4.01 0.19
N TYR A 7 0.66 2.77 0.28
CA TYR A 7 -0.18 1.59 0.41
C TYR A 7 -1.02 1.63 1.69
N LEU A 8 -0.39 1.87 2.85
CA LEU A 8 -1.08 1.92 4.15
C LEU A 8 -2.14 3.02 4.20
N GLU A 9 -1.82 4.23 3.74
CA GLU A 9 -2.80 5.33 3.68
C GLU A 9 -3.99 4.98 2.77
N ALA A 10 -3.78 4.25 1.68
CA ALA A 10 -4.87 3.79 0.82
C ALA A 10 -5.80 2.82 1.58
N GLU A 11 -5.25 1.90 2.37
CA GLU A 11 -6.05 0.99 3.20
C GLU A 11 -6.81 1.74 4.29
N GLU A 12 -6.16 2.68 4.99
CA GLU A 12 -6.79 3.50 6.03
C GLU A 12 -7.95 4.34 5.48
N LEU A 13 -7.78 4.92 4.28
CA LEU A 13 -8.83 5.67 3.60
C LEU A 13 -10.00 4.79 3.17
N LEU A 14 -9.75 3.55 2.73
CA LEU A 14 -10.80 2.59 2.39
C LEU A 14 -11.55 2.10 3.64
N ASP A 15 -10.85 1.83 4.74
CA ASP A 15 -11.47 1.48 6.02
C ASP A 15 -12.33 2.64 6.54
N PHE A 16 -11.80 3.87 6.51
CA PHE A 16 -12.55 5.07 6.83
C PHE A 16 -13.81 5.21 5.96
N ALA A 17 -13.69 5.02 4.64
CA ALA A 17 -14.83 5.12 3.71
C ALA A 17 -15.91 4.06 4.00
N SER A 18 -15.53 2.89 4.53
CA SER A 18 -16.46 1.80 4.86
C SER A 18 -17.47 2.16 5.95
N GLY A 19 -17.17 3.17 6.77
CA GLY A 19 -18.06 3.68 7.81
C GLY A 19 -19.19 4.58 7.30
N PHE A 20 -19.23 4.92 6.00
CA PHE A 20 -20.20 5.83 5.41
C PHE A 20 -21.11 5.14 4.40
N GLU A 21 -22.29 5.74 4.16
CA GLU A 21 -23.19 5.27 3.12
C GLU A 21 -22.54 5.32 1.73
N THR A 22 -22.82 4.29 0.92
CA THR A 22 -22.38 4.21 -0.46
C THR A 22 -22.88 5.41 -1.26
N GLY A 23 -21.96 6.08 -1.96
CA GLY A 23 -22.27 7.28 -2.74
C GLY A 23 -22.32 8.58 -1.94
N SER A 24 -22.07 8.54 -0.62
CA SER A 24 -21.83 9.77 0.14
C SER A 24 -20.60 10.49 -0.40
N LEU A 25 -20.62 11.83 -0.36
CA LEU A 25 -19.50 12.65 -0.82
C LEU A 25 -18.21 12.34 -0.04
N ILE A 26 -18.33 12.07 1.26
CA ILE A 26 -17.20 11.73 2.13
C ILE A 26 -16.59 10.38 1.72
N ALA A 27 -17.40 9.34 1.52
CA ALA A 27 -16.91 8.05 1.04
C ALA A 27 -16.26 8.17 -0.34
N THR A 28 -16.87 8.94 -1.24
CA THR A 28 -16.39 9.12 -2.61
C THR A 28 -15.04 9.85 -2.64
N ASP A 29 -14.86 10.90 -1.83
CA ASP A 29 -13.58 11.62 -1.70
C ASP A 29 -12.49 10.70 -1.12
N ALA A 30 -12.80 9.97 -0.04
CA ALA A 30 -11.86 9.04 0.57
C ALA A 30 -11.44 7.93 -0.41
N ILE A 31 -12.38 7.35 -1.17
CA ILE A 31 -12.08 6.35 -2.20
C ILE A 31 -11.22 6.94 -3.32
N ALA A 32 -11.52 8.15 -3.79
CA ALA A 32 -10.73 8.79 -4.85
C ALA A 32 -9.29 9.04 -4.40
N ARG A 33 -9.09 9.50 -3.15
CA ARG A 33 -7.77 9.65 -2.55
C ARG A 33 -7.07 8.30 -2.40
N ALA A 34 -7.76 7.27 -1.88
CA ALA A 34 -7.20 5.93 -1.76
C ALA A 34 -6.71 5.38 -3.11
N GLN A 35 -7.45 5.61 -4.20
CA GLN A 35 -7.04 5.21 -5.55
C GLN A 35 -5.74 5.89 -6.00
N VAL A 36 -5.56 7.18 -5.72
CA VAL A 36 -4.32 7.90 -6.04
C VAL A 36 -3.14 7.33 -5.26
N HIS A 37 -3.34 7.10 -3.95
CA HIS A 37 -2.32 6.50 -3.09
C HIS A 37 -1.94 5.08 -3.55
N ALA A 38 -2.92 4.23 -3.87
CA ALA A 38 -2.68 2.90 -4.40
C ALA A 38 -1.91 2.93 -5.74
N ALA A 39 -2.20 3.88 -6.63
CA ALA A 39 -1.48 4.02 -7.90
C ALA A 39 0.00 4.46 -7.71
N LEU A 40 0.24 5.39 -6.78
CA LEU A 40 1.60 5.83 -6.42
C LEU A 40 2.39 4.68 -5.75
N ALA A 41 1.75 3.94 -4.85
CA ALA A 41 2.30 2.75 -4.22
C ALA A 41 2.70 1.69 -5.27
N HIS A 42 1.81 1.41 -6.22
CA HIS A 42 2.07 0.47 -7.32
C HIS A 42 3.23 0.91 -8.22
N THR A 43 3.29 2.20 -8.57
CA THR A 43 4.37 2.75 -9.38
C THR A 43 5.72 2.63 -8.66
N ALA A 44 5.76 2.92 -7.36
CA ALA A 44 6.96 2.78 -6.54
C ALA A 44 7.42 1.32 -6.44
N ALA A 45 6.50 0.38 -6.20
CA ALA A 45 6.82 -1.05 -6.16
C ALA A 45 7.45 -1.53 -7.49
N THR A 46 6.87 -1.09 -8.62
CA THR A 46 7.34 -1.47 -9.96
C THR A 46 8.70 -0.85 -10.27
N ALA A 47 8.90 0.43 -9.96
CA ALA A 47 10.17 1.11 -10.18
C ALA A 47 11.32 0.47 -9.37
N LEU A 48 11.03 0.04 -8.14
CA LEU A 48 12.01 -0.64 -7.28
C LEU A 48 12.29 -2.07 -7.73
N ALA A 49 11.30 -2.79 -8.26
CA ALA A 49 11.49 -4.15 -8.77
C ALA A 49 12.37 -4.19 -10.03
N ASP A 50 12.42 -3.12 -10.81
CA ASP A 50 13.20 -2.99 -12.05
C ASP A 50 14.49 -2.16 -11.87
N ALA A 51 14.91 -1.87 -10.63
CA ALA A 51 15.97 -0.91 -10.31
C ALA A 51 17.40 -1.31 -10.74
N GLY A 52 17.57 -2.43 -11.45
CA GLY A 52 18.86 -2.81 -12.04
C GLY A 52 18.88 -4.23 -12.58
N ALA A 53 18.93 -4.36 -13.91
CA ALA A 53 19.38 -5.51 -14.70
C ALA A 53 19.18 -6.94 -14.12
N GLY A 54 18.06 -7.22 -13.45
CA GLY A 54 17.72 -8.54 -12.91
C GLY A 54 18.02 -8.79 -11.42
N GLU A 55 18.44 -7.79 -10.64
CA GLU A 55 18.69 -7.96 -9.19
C GLU A 55 17.42 -7.88 -8.33
N GLY A 56 16.29 -7.47 -8.91
CA GLY A 56 15.02 -7.32 -8.20
C GLY A 56 15.03 -6.16 -7.20
N MET A 57 14.04 -6.13 -6.33
CA MET A 57 13.89 -5.07 -5.33
C MET A 57 14.99 -5.15 -4.26
N PRO A 58 15.65 -4.03 -3.89
CA PRO A 58 16.62 -4.00 -2.80
C PRO A 58 16.04 -4.57 -1.50
N MET A 59 16.86 -5.28 -0.72
CA MET A 59 16.41 -5.98 0.48
C MET A 59 15.76 -5.08 1.54
N GLU A 60 16.20 -3.82 1.66
CA GLU A 60 15.61 -2.85 2.59
C GLU A 60 14.21 -2.45 2.15
N ASP A 61 14.03 -2.14 0.86
CA ASP A 61 12.73 -1.84 0.27
C ASP A 61 11.79 -3.04 0.36
N TYR A 62 12.29 -4.25 0.11
CA TYR A 62 11.53 -5.48 0.26
C TYR A 62 11.02 -5.66 1.70
N LYS A 63 11.85 -5.40 2.72
CA LYS A 63 11.42 -5.47 4.12
C LYS A 63 10.34 -4.44 4.43
N ALA A 64 10.46 -3.21 3.91
CA ALA A 64 9.45 -2.17 4.09
C ALA A 64 8.10 -2.57 3.45
N TRP A 65 8.13 -3.10 2.22
CA TRP A 65 6.94 -3.63 1.56
C TRP A 65 6.35 -4.84 2.27
N ARG A 66 7.19 -5.76 2.76
CA ARG A 66 6.73 -6.92 3.53
C ARG A 66 6.07 -6.52 4.85
N ALA A 67 6.56 -5.47 5.50
CA ALA A 67 5.94 -4.96 6.73
C ALA A 67 4.59 -4.30 6.46
N ALA A 68 4.44 -3.58 5.34
CA ALA A 68 3.20 -2.88 5.01
C ALA A 68 2.12 -3.77 4.37
N ALA A 69 2.50 -4.65 3.44
CA ALA A 69 1.57 -5.42 2.62
C ALA A 69 1.73 -6.95 2.74
N GLY A 70 2.72 -7.42 3.51
CA GLY A 70 2.99 -8.84 3.66
C GLY A 70 2.07 -9.51 4.67
N VAL A 71 1.73 -10.78 4.41
CA VAL A 71 1.01 -11.62 5.37
C VAL A 71 1.92 -11.92 6.57
N GLN A 72 1.49 -11.57 7.78
CA GLN A 72 2.11 -12.08 9.00
C GLN A 72 1.87 -13.59 9.07
N SER A 73 2.88 -14.40 8.79
CA SER A 73 2.81 -15.83 9.07
C SER A 73 2.65 -16.00 10.58
N ASN A 74 1.55 -16.59 11.01
CA ASN A 74 1.16 -16.81 12.41
C ASN A 74 2.04 -17.88 13.11
N GLY A 75 3.37 -17.76 12.98
CA GLY A 75 4.35 -18.80 13.30
C GLY A 75 5.43 -18.41 14.31
N ASP A 76 5.39 -17.19 14.87
CA ASP A 76 6.29 -16.75 15.94
C ASP A 76 5.62 -16.84 17.33
N ALA A 77 4.78 -17.87 17.53
CA ALA A 77 4.42 -18.34 18.86
C ALA A 77 5.29 -19.56 19.18
N LYS A 78 6.45 -19.31 19.81
CA LYS A 78 7.26 -20.35 20.45
C LYS A 78 7.60 -19.94 21.87
#